data_AF-A0A9D3MMR8-F1
#
_entry.id   AF-A0A9D3MMR8-F1
#
_cell.length_a   1.000
_cell.length_b   1.000
_cell.length_c   1.000
_cell.angle_alpha   90.00
_cell.angle_beta   90.00
_cell.angle_gamma   90.00
#
_symmetry.space_group_name_H-M   'P 1'
#
loop_
_entity.id
_entity.type
_entity.pdbx_description
1 polymer ?
#
loop_
_entity_poly.entity_id
_entity_poly.type
_entity_poly.pdbx_seq_one_letter_code
_entity_poly.pdbx_strand_id
1 'polypeptide(L)'
;MSKMEVKTSLLDNMIGVGDMVLLEPLTEESFIENLKKRFDHNEIYTYIGSVVISINPYRSLPIFTPDKVEEYRNRNFYELSPHIYALADEAYRSLRDQDKDQCILITGESGAGRQVPYPNSPS
;
A
#
# COMPACT_ATOMS: atom_id res chain seq x y z
N MET A 1 17.64 -33.52 -2.46
CA MET A 1 16.30 -33.07 -2.86
C MET A 1 16.09 -31.67 -2.30
N SER A 2 16.36 -30.64 -3.10
CA SER A 2 16.12 -29.24 -2.73
C SER A 2 14.62 -28.99 -2.71
N LYS A 3 14.09 -28.52 -1.57
CA LYS A 3 12.72 -28.01 -1.50
C LYS A 3 12.64 -26.81 -2.44
N MET A 4 11.89 -26.98 -3.51
CA MET A 4 11.49 -25.91 -4.41
C MET A 4 10.48 -25.06 -3.63
N GLU A 5 10.90 -23.90 -3.13
CA GLU A 5 9.98 -22.90 -2.58
C GLU A 5 9.04 -22.49 -3.71
N VAL A 6 7.79 -22.90 -3.58
CA VAL A 6 6.70 -22.45 -4.44
C VAL A 6 6.55 -20.96 -4.20
N LYS A 7 7.12 -20.13 -5.07
CA LYS A 7 6.72 -18.73 -5.21
C LYS A 7 5.30 -18.75 -5.76
N THR A 8 4.31 -18.92 -4.88
CA THR A 8 2.91 -18.67 -5.21
C THR A 8 2.88 -17.29 -5.84
N SER A 9 2.52 -17.23 -7.12
CA SER A 9 2.60 -16.01 -7.91
C SER A 9 1.75 -14.96 -7.19
N LEU A 10 2.31 -13.79 -6.89
CA LEU A 10 1.58 -12.68 -6.25
C LEU A 10 0.34 -12.26 -7.06
N LEU A 11 0.31 -12.63 -8.34
CA LEU A 11 -0.83 -12.42 -9.24
C LEU A 11 -2.01 -13.34 -8.91
N ASP A 12 -1.77 -14.52 -8.33
CA ASP A 12 -2.80 -15.55 -8.13
C ASP A 12 -3.78 -15.19 -6.99
N ASN A 13 -3.37 -14.29 -6.08
CA ASN A 13 -4.19 -13.81 -4.96
C ASN A 13 -4.54 -12.31 -5.06
N MET A 14 -4.22 -11.65 -6.18
CA MET A 14 -4.43 -10.21 -6.28
C MET A 14 -5.90 -9.88 -6.49
N ILE A 15 -6.53 -9.26 -5.48
CA ILE A 15 -7.89 -8.75 -5.62
C ILE A 15 -7.86 -7.51 -6.51
N GLY A 16 -8.49 -7.61 -7.69
CA GLY A 16 -8.48 -6.50 -8.66
C GLY A 16 -7.08 -6.18 -9.16
N VAL A 17 -6.87 -4.95 -9.63
CA VAL A 17 -5.58 -4.47 -10.11
C VAL A 17 -4.89 -3.66 -9.00
N GLY A 18 -3.72 -4.11 -8.55
CA GLY A 18 -2.96 -3.45 -7.48
C GLY A 18 -2.26 -2.16 -7.89
N ASP A 19 -1.91 -2.02 -9.17
CA ASP A 19 -1.36 -0.78 -9.76
C ASP A 19 -2.24 -0.34 -10.93
N MET A 20 -2.90 0.81 -10.78
CA MET A 20 -3.84 1.35 -11.76
C MET A 20 -3.20 1.67 -13.12
N VAL A 21 -1.86 1.74 -13.21
CA VAL A 21 -1.16 1.85 -14.50
C VAL A 21 -1.43 0.62 -15.38
N LEU A 22 -1.73 -0.53 -14.78
CA LEU A 22 -2.04 -1.79 -15.47
C LEU A 22 -3.56 -1.99 -15.70
N LEU A 23 -4.40 -1.01 -15.35
CA LEU A 23 -5.85 -1.11 -15.52
C LEU A 23 -6.22 -0.91 -16.99
N GLU A 24 -6.94 -1.88 -17.56
CA GLU A 24 -7.40 -1.82 -18.96
C GLU A 24 -8.87 -2.29 -19.06
N PRO A 25 -9.78 -1.49 -19.67
CA PRO A 25 -9.56 -0.13 -20.16
C PRO A 25 -9.40 0.86 -18.99
N LEU A 26 -8.61 1.92 -19.16
CA LEU A 26 -8.50 2.99 -18.16
C LEU A 26 -9.63 4.01 -18.35
N THR A 27 -10.76 3.78 -17.69
CA THR A 27 -11.90 4.71 -17.60
C THR A 27 -12.21 5.05 -16.15
N GLU A 28 -12.90 6.17 -15.89
CA GLU A 28 -13.34 6.53 -14.54
C GLU A 28 -14.20 5.42 -13.90
N GLU A 29 -15.10 4.83 -14.68
CA GLU A 29 -15.95 3.71 -14.25
C GLU A 29 -15.10 2.51 -13.81
N SER A 30 -14.18 2.03 -14.68
CA SER A 30 -13.30 0.91 -14.36
C SER A 30 -12.41 1.18 -13.13
N PHE A 31 -11.99 2.43 -12.94
CA PHE A 31 -11.14 2.85 -11.85
C PHE A 31 -11.90 2.78 -10.52
N ILE A 32 -13.11 3.33 -10.49
CA ILE A 32 -14.01 3.28 -9.32
C ILE A 32 -14.39 1.83 -9.01
N GLU A 33 -14.72 1.03 -10.03
CA GLU A 33 -15.04 -0.39 -9.86
C GLU A 33 -13.87 -1.18 -9.25
N ASN A 34 -12.64 -0.92 -9.70
CA ASN A 34 -11.46 -1.58 -9.15
C ASN A 34 -11.23 -1.19 -7.69
N LEU A 35 -11.30 0.10 -7.35
CA LEU A 35 -11.17 0.57 -5.97
C LEU A 35 -12.26 -0.03 -5.07
N LYS A 36 -13.51 -0.08 -5.54
CA LYS A 36 -14.62 -0.69 -4.83
C LYS A 36 -14.38 -2.17 -4.58
N LYS A 37 -14.02 -2.93 -5.62
CA LYS A 37 -13.72 -4.35 -5.53
C LYS A 37 -12.61 -4.64 -4.52
N ARG A 38 -11.54 -3.85 -4.53
CA ARG A 38 -10.44 -3.94 -3.57
C ARG A 38 -10.91 -3.63 -2.15
N PHE A 39 -11.62 -2.52 -1.97
CA PHE A 39 -12.16 -2.11 -0.67
C PHE A 39 -13.08 -3.16 -0.04
N ASP A 40 -13.96 -3.78 -0.84
CA ASP A 40 -14.88 -4.83 -0.39
C ASP A 40 -14.13 -6.06 0.17
N HIS A 41 -12.87 -6.26 -0.23
CA HIS A 41 -11.99 -7.32 0.25
C HIS A 41 -10.97 -6.86 1.31
N ASN A 42 -11.15 -5.67 1.89
CA ASN A 42 -10.22 -5.03 2.85
C ASN A 42 -8.88 -4.56 2.26
N GLU A 43 -8.75 -4.50 0.93
CA GLU A 43 -7.58 -3.94 0.26
C GLU A 43 -7.74 -2.43 0.13
N ILE A 44 -7.29 -1.70 1.14
CA ILE A 44 -7.48 -0.23 1.23
C ILE A 44 -6.41 0.60 0.52
N TYR A 45 -5.29 -0.03 0.19
CA TYR A 45 -4.18 0.62 -0.52
C TYR A 45 -4.19 0.19 -1.97
N THR A 46 -3.95 1.11 -2.89
CA THR A 46 -3.79 0.82 -4.33
C THR A 46 -2.73 1.76 -4.90
N TYR A 47 -1.89 1.28 -5.80
CA TYR A 47 -0.85 2.10 -6.41
C TYR A 47 -1.33 2.79 -7.70
N ILE A 48 -0.71 3.93 -7.98
CA ILE A 48 -0.60 4.51 -9.31
C ILE A 48 0.90 4.75 -9.54
N GLY A 49 1.60 3.78 -10.12
CA GLY A 49 3.06 3.83 -10.20
C GLY A 49 3.68 3.91 -8.81
N SER A 50 4.30 5.04 -8.45
CA SER A 50 4.90 5.29 -7.14
C SER A 50 3.98 6.03 -6.15
N VAL A 51 2.76 6.39 -6.57
CA VAL A 51 1.77 7.06 -5.71
C VAL A 51 0.91 6.01 -5.02
N VAL A 52 0.58 6.25 -3.75
CA VAL A 52 -0.30 5.37 -2.97
C VAL A 52 -1.65 6.04 -2.75
N ILE A 53 -2.72 5.40 -3.24
CA ILE A 53 -4.10 5.70 -2.88
C ILE A 53 -4.42 4.96 -1.58
N SER A 54 -5.01 5.67 -0.62
CA SER A 54 -5.51 5.11 0.63
C SER A 54 -7.01 5.41 0.77
N ILE A 55 -7.84 4.37 0.90
CA ILE A 55 -9.27 4.50 1.17
C ILE A 55 -9.53 4.24 2.65
N ASN A 56 -10.20 5.15 3.35
CA ASN A 56 -10.49 4.99 4.77
C ASN A 56 -11.47 3.80 5.01
N PRO A 57 -11.07 2.74 5.73
CA PRO A 57 -11.95 1.62 6.05
C PRO A 57 -13.01 1.94 7.12
N TYR A 58 -12.89 3.05 7.85
CA TYR A 58 -13.68 3.40 9.04
C TYR A 58 -13.68 2.30 10.13
N ARG A 59 -12.72 1.38 10.06
CA ARG A 59 -12.48 0.30 11.03
C ARG A 59 -10.99 -0.01 11.12
N SER A 60 -10.56 -0.61 12.22
CA SER A 60 -9.19 -1.12 12.33
C SER A 60 -9.03 -2.37 11.47
N LEU A 61 -7.94 -2.42 10.68
CA LEU A 61 -7.54 -3.60 9.91
C LEU A 61 -6.26 -4.19 10.51
N PRO A 62 -6.09 -5.52 10.53
CA PRO A 62 -4.91 -6.19 11.09
C PRO A 62 -3.68 -6.11 10.15
N ILE A 63 -3.45 -4.96 9.52
CA ILE A 63 -2.37 -4.72 8.55
C ILE A 63 -1.23 -3.84 9.12
N PHE A 64 -1.47 -3.22 10.28
CA PHE A 64 -0.50 -2.39 10.99
C PHE A 64 0.16 -3.16 12.15
N THR A 65 0.78 -4.30 11.83
CA THR A 65 1.46 -5.15 12.81
C THR A 65 2.99 -5.06 12.66
N PRO A 66 3.77 -5.33 13.72
CA PRO A 66 5.23 -5.41 13.62
C PRO A 66 5.70 -6.41 12.55
N ASP A 67 5.00 -7.53 12.42
CA ASP A 67 5.30 -8.55 11.41
C ASP A 67 5.18 -7.99 9.99
N LYS A 68 4.16 -7.15 9.72
CA LYS A 68 4.03 -6.46 8.43
C LYS A 68 5.08 -5.39 8.21
N VAL A 69 5.56 -4.72 9.25
CA VAL A 69 6.70 -3.82 9.11
C VAL A 69 7.94 -4.58 8.66
N GLU A 70 8.21 -5.75 9.25
CA GLU A 70 9.38 -6.57 8.87
C GLU A 70 9.24 -7.15 7.46
N GLU A 71 8.03 -7.56 7.08
CA GLU A 71 7.75 -8.11 5.76
C GLU A 71 8.10 -7.13 4.63
N TYR A 72 7.76 -5.85 4.80
CA TYR A 72 7.98 -4.79 3.80
C TYR A 72 9.37 -4.16 3.87
N ARG A 73 10.16 -4.45 4.91
CA ARG A 73 11.49 -3.86 5.09
C ARG A 73 12.47 -4.37 4.02
N ASN A 74 13.24 -3.45 3.43
CA ASN A 74 14.24 -3.72 2.38
C ASN A 74 13.67 -4.50 1.18
N ARG A 75 12.39 -4.35 0.88
CA ARG A 75 11.74 -4.96 -0.30
C ARG A 75 11.67 -3.96 -1.44
N ASN A 76 11.59 -4.46 -2.67
CA ASN A 76 11.28 -3.60 -3.80
C ASN A 76 9.78 -3.27 -3.81
N PHE A 77 9.42 -2.09 -4.31
CA PHE A 77 8.06 -1.53 -4.22
C PHE A 77 6.96 -2.45 -4.79
N TYR A 78 7.29 -3.22 -5.83
CA TYR A 78 6.37 -4.12 -6.53
C TYR A 78 6.51 -5.60 -6.15
N GLU A 79 7.32 -5.93 -5.12
CA GLU A 79 7.48 -7.31 -4.65
C GLU A 79 6.34 -7.78 -3.75
N LEU A 80 5.55 -6.87 -3.19
CA LEU A 80 4.47 -7.18 -2.25
C LEU A 80 3.19 -6.45 -2.67
N SER A 81 2.08 -6.81 -2.03
CA SER A 81 0.80 -6.14 -2.28
C SER A 81 0.88 -4.66 -1.93
N PRO A 82 -0.03 -3.82 -2.48
CA PRO A 82 0.00 -2.40 -2.19
C PRO A 82 -0.12 -2.10 -0.69
N HIS A 83 0.85 -1.36 -0.14
CA HIS A 83 0.85 -0.97 1.27
C HIS A 83 1.67 0.30 1.50
N ILE A 84 1.27 1.12 2.48
CA ILE A 84 1.99 2.35 2.83
C ILE A 84 3.43 2.10 3.33
N TYR A 85 3.69 0.90 3.87
CA TYR A 85 5.04 0.53 4.33
C TYR A 85 6.05 0.37 3.19
N ALA A 86 5.62 0.02 1.98
CA ALA A 86 6.52 0.00 0.82
C ALA A 86 7.04 1.41 0.51
N LEU A 87 6.15 2.41 0.52
CA LEU A 87 6.51 3.82 0.34
C LEU A 87 7.42 4.33 1.47
N ALA A 88 7.13 3.94 2.71
CA ALA A 88 7.95 4.31 3.85
C ALA A 88 9.36 3.68 3.80
N ASP A 89 9.47 2.40 3.40
CA ASP A 89 10.76 1.72 3.23
C ASP A 89 11.59 2.37 2.12
N GLU A 90 10.97 2.71 0.99
CA GLU A 90 11.63 3.40 -0.11
C GLU A 90 12.18 4.78 0.32
N ALA A 91 11.35 5.60 0.97
CA ALA A 91 11.77 6.89 1.50
C ALA A 91 12.91 6.73 2.52
N TYR A 92 12.78 5.77 3.44
CA TYR A 92 13.81 5.51 4.45
C TYR A 92 15.14 5.07 3.85
N ARG A 93 15.12 4.16 2.86
CA ARG A 93 16.33 3.71 2.16
C ARG A 93 16.96 4.81 1.34
N SER A 94 16.17 5.64 0.68
CA SER A 94 16.66 6.82 -0.04
C SER A 94 17.37 7.80 0.90
N LEU A 95 16.80 8.03 2.09
CA LEU A 95 17.42 8.84 3.13
C LEU A 95 18.71 8.20 3.67
N ARG A 96 18.68 6.90 4.02
CA ARG A 96 19.79 6.19 4.67
C ARG A 96 20.98 5.92 3.74
N ASP A 97 20.70 5.50 2.51
CA ASP A 97 21.73 4.98 1.60
C ASP A 97 22.19 6.03 0.57
N GLN A 98 21.39 7.08 0.34
CA GLN A 98 21.69 8.11 -0.67
C GLN A 98 21.82 9.52 -0.07
N ASP A 99 21.66 9.68 1.25
CA ASP A 99 21.68 10.98 1.95
C ASP A 99 20.75 12.03 1.31
N LYS A 100 19.57 11.60 0.84
CA LYS A 100 18.58 12.48 0.22
C LYS A 100 17.45 12.82 1.19
N ASP A 101 17.17 14.10 1.35
CA ASP A 101 15.99 14.58 2.06
C ASP A 101 14.70 14.07 1.38
N GLN A 102 13.73 13.64 2.19
CA GLN A 102 12.45 13.10 1.72
C GLN A 102 11.28 14.00 2.10
N CYS A 103 10.32 14.13 1.19
CA CYS A 103 9.06 14.80 1.44
C CYS A 103 7.92 13.88 1.00
N ILE A 104 7.04 13.51 1.95
CA ILE A 104 5.84 12.73 1.68
C ILE A 104 4.64 13.67 1.76
N LEU A 105 4.03 13.95 0.61
CA LEU A 105 2.85 14.80 0.52
C LEU A 105 1.57 13.96 0.68
N ILE A 106 0.77 14.27 1.71
CA ILE A 106 -0.51 13.62 1.96
C ILE A 106 -1.64 14.58 1.58
N THR A 107 -2.38 14.25 0.51
CA THR A 107 -3.56 15.00 0.05
C THR A 107 -4.84 14.22 0.34
N GLY A 108 -5.92 14.93 0.64
CA GLY A 108 -7.24 14.33 0.83
C GLY A 108 -8.25 15.34 1.36
N GLU A 109 -9.52 14.96 1.39
CA GLU A 109 -10.57 15.77 2.02
C GLU A 109 -10.60 15.58 3.55
N SER A 110 -11.38 16.38 4.26
CA SER A 110 -11.54 16.22 5.72
C SER A 110 -12.23 14.88 6.02
N GLY A 111 -11.74 14.10 6.98
CA GLY A 111 -12.30 12.77 7.31
C GLY A 111 -11.79 11.60 6.45
N ALA A 112 -10.97 11.84 5.43
CA ALA A 112 -10.41 10.79 4.56
C ALA A 112 -9.32 9.91 5.22
N GLY A 113 -9.12 10.01 6.54
CA GLY A 113 -8.09 9.23 7.25
C GLY A 113 -6.70 9.88 7.24
N ARG A 114 -6.57 11.17 6.91
CA ARG A 114 -5.31 11.94 7.02
C ARG A 114 -4.70 11.93 8.42
N GLN A 115 -5.56 11.78 9.44
CA GLN A 115 -5.14 11.58 10.82
C GLN A 115 -5.36 10.12 11.17
N VAL A 116 -4.27 9.37 11.30
CA VAL A 116 -4.30 8.14 12.10
C VAL A 116 -4.28 8.60 13.55
N PRO A 117 -5.30 8.33 14.37
CA PRO A 117 -5.19 8.62 15.80
C PRO A 117 -4.05 7.78 16.34
N TYR A 118 -2.96 8.41 16.76
CA TYR A 118 -1.98 7.76 17.59
C TYR A 118 -2.69 7.33 18.88
N PRO A 119 -2.69 6.05 19.25
CA PRO A 119 -3.06 5.68 20.59
C PRO A 119 -1.99 6.28 21.50
N ASN A 120 -2.35 7.31 22.28
CA ASN A 120 -1.54 8.04 23.27
C ASN A 120 -0.96 9.41 22.87
N SER A 121 -1.72 10.29 22.22
CA SER A 121 -1.45 11.73 22.37
C SER A 121 -2.13 12.23 23.66
N PRO A 122 -1.39 12.67 24.70
CA PRO A 122 -1.99 13.33 25.86
C PRO A 122 -2.52 14.71 25.44
N SER A 123 -3.72 15.03 25.92
CA SER A 123 -4.30 16.38 25.92
C SER A 123 -3.51 17.34 26.78
#